data_AF-A0A0F0DBK4-F1
#
_entry.id   AF-A0A0F0DBK4-F1
#
_cell.length_a   1.000
_cell.length_b   1.000
_cell.length_c   1.000
_cell.angle_alpha   90.00
_cell.angle_beta   90.00
_cell.angle_gamma   90.00
#
_symmetry.space_group_name_H-M   'P 1'
#
loop_
_entity.id
_entity.type
_entity.pdbx_description
1 polymer ?
#
loop_
_entity_poly.entity_id
_entity_poly.type
_entity_poly.pdbx_seq_one_letter_code
_entity_poly.pdbx_strand_id
1 'polypeptide(L)' 'MANAGTFNAQEFSLDQLDELVKRSSQLVALLATLRGVGYQSFKVYSEEIQENTLWLAGDLAEQIHDGLLLSSEGGKS' A
#
# COMPACT_ATOMS: atom_id res chain seq x y z
N MET A 1 14.17 38.82 7.38
CA MET A 1 13.83 37.66 8.24
C MET A 1 13.10 36.66 7.36
N ALA A 2 13.76 35.56 6.98
CA ALA A 2 13.20 34.56 6.09
C ALA A 2 12.21 33.69 6.87
N ASN A 3 10.96 33.63 6.40
CA ASN A 3 9.93 32.74 6.91
C ASN A 3 10.35 31.32 6.53
N ALA A 4 10.92 30.57 7.47
CA ALA A 4 11.17 29.15 7.29
C ALA A 4 9.81 28.50 7.08
N GLY A 5 9.51 28.11 5.84
CA GLY A 5 8.31 27.35 5.53
C GLY A 5 8.29 26.14 6.44
N THR A 6 7.40 26.16 7.42
CA THR A 6 7.07 25.00 8.24
C THR A 6 6.57 23.94 7.30
N PHE A 7 7.45 23.00 6.93
CA PHE A 7 7.04 21.71 6.45
C PHE A 7 6.21 21.11 7.58
N ASN A 8 4.89 21.13 7.44
CA ASN A 8 4.00 20.35 8.28
C ASN A 8 4.35 18.90 8.01
N ALA A 9 5.26 18.34 8.82
CA ALA A 9 5.45 16.90 8.88
C ALA A 9 4.11 16.33 9.35
N GLN A 10 3.44 15.66 8.42
CA GLN A 10 2.15 15.04 8.62
C GLN A 10 2.31 13.98 9.72
N GLU A 11 1.73 14.20 10.91
CA GLU A 11 1.80 13.25 12.00
C GLU A 11 0.76 12.16 11.80
N PHE A 12 1.20 10.99 11.36
CA PHE A 12 0.38 9.79 11.38
C PHE A 12 0.24 9.28 12.82
N SER A 13 -0.93 8.77 13.20
CA SER A 13 -1.03 7.99 14.43
C SER A 13 -0.22 6.70 14.30
N LEU A 14 0.26 6.16 15.42
CA LEU A 14 0.98 4.89 15.42
C LEU A 14 0.13 3.76 14.82
N ASP A 15 -1.16 3.73 15.12
CA ASP A 15 -2.10 2.73 14.56
C ASP A 15 -2.24 2.86 13.03
N GLN A 16 -2.25 4.09 12.50
CA GLN A 16 -2.29 4.34 11.06
C GLN A 16 -1.01 3.88 10.36
N LEU A 17 0.15 4.13 10.98
CA LEU A 17 1.44 3.67 10.46
C LEU A 17 1.54 2.15 10.49
N ASP A 18 1.14 1.51 11.58
CA ASP A 18 1.18 0.06 11.72
C ASP A 18 0.30 -0.62 10.67
N GLU A 19 -0.91 -0.12 10.44
CA GLU A 19 -1.81 -0.67 9.43
C GLU A 19 -1.29 -0.44 8.00
N LEU A 20 -0.68 0.72 7.73
CA LEU A 20 -0.06 1.01 6.44
C LEU A 20 1.14 0.09 6.17
N VAL A 21 2.00 -0.13 7.17
CA VAL A 21 3.15 -1.03 7.09
C VAL A 21 2.70 -2.47 6.86
N LYS A 22 1.65 -2.91 7.57
CA LYS A 22 1.07 -4.23 7.41
C LYS A 22 0.55 -4.45 5.98
N ARG A 23 -0.27 -3.54 5.45
CA ARG A 23 -0.79 -3.64 4.08
C ARG A 23 0.31 -3.57 3.04
N SER A 24 1.30 -2.70 3.23
CA SER A 24 2.48 -2.61 2.37
C SER A 24 3.27 -3.92 2.34
N SER A 25 3.45 -4.56 3.50
CA SER A 25 4.13 -5.86 3.60
C SER A 25 3.34 -6.97 2.90
N GLN A 26 2.01 -6.97 3.02
CA GLN A 26 1.13 -7.89 2.30
C GLN A 26 1.24 -7.72 0.78
N LEU A 27 1.22 -6.47 0.30
CA LEU A 27 1.37 -6.17 -1.12
C LEU A 27 2.74 -6.61 -1.64
N VAL A 28 3.82 -6.37 -0.88
CA VAL A 28 5.18 -6.82 -1.25
C VAL A 28 5.24 -8.34 -1.37
N ALA A 29 4.65 -9.07 -0.42
CA ALA A 29 4.60 -10.52 -0.47
C ALA A 29 3.80 -11.03 -1.67
N LEU A 30 2.66 -10.39 -1.98
CA LEU A 30 1.84 -10.72 -3.14
C LEU A 30 2.57 -10.41 -4.45
N LEU A 31 3.27 -9.27 -4.56
CA LEU A 31 4.06 -8.95 -5.74
C LEU A 31 5.17 -9.98 -5.98
N ALA A 32 5.70 -10.64 -4.95
CA ALA A 32 6.67 -11.72 -5.13
C ALA A 32 6.09 -12.97 -5.82
N THR A 33 4.75 -13.10 -5.91
CA THR A 33 4.10 -14.13 -6.73
C THR A 33 3.96 -13.67 -8.18
N LEU A 34 3.69 -12.38 -8.39
CA LEU A 34 3.50 -11.76 -9.71
C LEU A 34 4.80 -11.45 -10.46
N ARG A 35 5.94 -11.39 -9.76
CA ARG A 35 7.28 -11.16 -10.33
C ARG A 35 8.35 -11.97 -9.58
N GLY A 36 9.56 -12.05 -10.13
CA GLY A 36 10.68 -12.72 -9.47
C GLY A 36 10.47 -14.23 -9.37
N VAL A 37 10.80 -14.82 -8.21
CA VAL A 37 10.84 -16.28 -8.03
C VAL A 37 9.46 -16.95 -8.14
N GLY A 38 8.38 -16.25 -7.77
CA GLY A 38 7.02 -16.80 -7.85
C GLY A 38 6.38 -16.70 -9.24
N TYR A 39 6.97 -15.91 -10.15
CA TYR A 39 6.35 -15.61 -11.45
C TYR A 39 6.12 -16.85 -12.33
N GLN A 40 7.04 -17.82 -12.28
CA GLN A 40 6.87 -19.06 -13.05
C GLN A 40 5.67 -19.87 -12.55
N SER A 41 5.43 -19.90 -11.24
CA SER A 41 4.24 -20.51 -10.64
C SER A 41 2.98 -19.76 -11.01
N PHE A 42 3.01 -18.43 -10.99
CA PHE A 42 1.87 -17.59 -11.36
C PHE A 42 1.37 -17.89 -12.79
N LYS A 43 2.29 -18.02 -13.76
CA LYS A 43 1.93 -18.31 -15.16
C LYS A 43 1.23 -19.66 -15.38
N VAL A 44 1.39 -20.61 -14.45
CA VAL A 44 0.79 -21.94 -14.57
C VAL A 44 -0.46 -22.10 -13.71
N TYR A 45 -0.85 -21.07 -12.94
CA TYR A 45 -2.14 -21.04 -12.27
C TYR A 45 -3.28 -20.95 -13.29
N SER A 46 -4.49 -21.34 -12.87
CA SER A 46 -5.70 -21.11 -13.66
C SER A 46 -5.94 -19.62 -13.86
N GLU A 47 -6.66 -19.26 -14.93
CA GLU A 47 -7.05 -17.87 -15.21
C GLU A 47 -7.73 -17.22 -14.00
N GLU A 48 -8.67 -17.92 -13.36
CA GLU A 48 -9.35 -17.47 -12.14
C GLU A 48 -8.37 -17.10 -11.01
N ILE A 49 -7.36 -17.94 -10.75
CA ILE A 49 -6.37 -17.67 -9.70
C ILE A 49 -5.47 -16.50 -10.10
N GLN A 50 -5.11 -16.40 -11.39
CA GLN A 50 -4.32 -15.29 -11.89
C GLN A 50 -5.06 -13.96 -11.72
N GLU A 51 -6.32 -13.91 -12.13
CA GLU A 51 -7.21 -12.75 -11.99
C GLU A 51 -7.38 -12.37 -10.52
N ASN A 52 -7.73 -13.32 -9.64
CA ASN A 52 -7.90 -13.05 -8.21
C ASN A 52 -6.64 -12.49 -7.56
N THR A 53 -5.46 -12.98 -7.97
CA THR A 53 -4.16 -12.49 -7.48
C THR A 53 -3.90 -11.04 -7.94
N LEU A 54 -4.23 -10.73 -9.20
CA LEU A 54 -4.08 -9.38 -9.75
C LEU A 54 -5.06 -8.39 -9.09
N TRP A 55 -6.33 -8.80 -8.92
CA TRP A 55 -7.34 -8.02 -8.22
C TRP A 55 -6.91 -7.70 -6.79
N LEU A 56 -6.47 -8.71 -6.03
CA LEU A 56 -6.01 -8.50 -4.66
C LEU A 56 -4.81 -7.54 -4.58
N ALA A 57 -3.92 -7.57 -5.57
CA ALA A 57 -2.80 -6.63 -5.63
C ALA A 57 -3.26 -5.19 -5.91
N GLY A 58 -4.27 -5.02 -6.76
CA GLY A 58 -4.94 -3.74 -6.99
C GLY A 58 -5.59 -3.21 -5.72
N ASP A 59 -6.44 -4.02 -5.07
CA ASP A 59 -7.15 -3.63 -3.84
C ASP A 59 -6.20 -3.20 -2.73
N LEU A 60 -5.09 -3.94 -2.52
CA LEU A 60 -4.09 -3.57 -1.53
C LEU A 60 -3.38 -2.26 -1.87
N ALA A 61 -3.08 -2.02 -3.15
CA ALA A 61 -2.45 -0.78 -3.59
C ALA A 61 -3.39 0.43 -3.40
N GLU A 62 -4.67 0.28 -3.72
CA GLU A 62 -5.70 1.30 -3.48
C GLU A 62 -5.84 1.61 -1.99
N GLN A 63 -5.95 0.58 -1.13
CA GLN A 63 -6.06 0.78 0.31
C GLN A 63 -4.83 1.46 0.93
N ILE A 64 -3.62 1.18 0.43
CA ILE A 64 -2.40 1.87 0.84
C ILE A 64 -2.45 3.34 0.40
N HIS A 65 -2.87 3.59 -0.84
CA HIS A 65 -3.01 4.94 -1.38
C HIS A 65 -4.03 5.76 -0.58
N ASP A 66 -5.20 5.21 -0.31
CA ASP A 66 -6.25 5.84 0.47
C ASP A 66 -5.82 6.07 1.92
N GLY A 67 -5.09 5.13 2.53
CA GLY A 67 -4.52 5.30 3.86
C GLY A 67 -3.54 6.49 3.94
N LEU A 68 -2.76 6.73 2.88
CA LEU A 68 -1.89 7.90 2.76
C LEU A 68 -2.69 9.20 2.59
N LEU A 69 -3.79 9.17 1.82
CA LEU A 69 -4.64 10.34 1.55
C LEU A 69 -5.55 10.73 2.71
N LEU A 70 -6.22 9.78 3.37
CA LEU A 70 -7.11 10.06 4.51
C LEU A 70 -6.35 10.66 5.70
N SER A 71 -5.08 10.27 5.84
CA SER A 71 -4.18 10.86 6.83
C SER A 71 -3.79 12.31 6.51
N SER A 72 -4.13 12.83 5.31
CA SER A 72 -3.85 14.21 4.89
C SER A 72 -4.95 15.21 5.22
N GLU A 73 -6.17 14.73 5.47
CA GLU A 73 -7.34 15.58 5.76
C GLU A 73 -7.63 15.72 7.27
N GLY A 74 -7.02 14.88 8.12
CA GLY A 74 -7.26 14.83 9.58
C GLY A 74 -6.67 15.95 10.43
N GLY A 75 -6.01 16.95 9.85
CA GLY A 75 -5.33 18.05 10.58
C GLY A 75 -6.21 19.22 11.02
N LYS A 76 -7.53 19.05 11.10
CA LYS A 76 -8.46 20.07 11.60
C LYS A 76 -9.42 19.50 12.63
N SER A 77 -9.04 19.57 13.90
CA SER A 77 -9.98 19.58 15.03
C SER A 77 -9.40 20.46 16.13
#